data_AF-A0A7S0FFX2-F1
#
_entry.id   AF-A0A7S0FFX2-F1
#
_cell.length_a   1.000
_cell.length_b   1.000
_cell.length_c   1.000
_cell.angle_alpha   90.00
_cell.angle_beta   90.00
_cell.angle_gamma   90.00
#
_symmetry.space_group_name_H-M   'P 1'
#
loop_
_entity.id
_entity.type
_entity.pdbx_description
1 polymer ?
#
loop_
_entity_poly.entity_id
_entity_poly.type
_entity_poly.pdbx_seq_one_letter_code
_entity_poly.pdbx_strand_id
1 'polypeptide(L)'
;IVAMRLADGVGNLHLVSLGGWCGPKLAFRQLSYLDGPSLPWDWGRSTMDHVILMLRTDFAGFLDVVGRLETRWAAHGMCHPHGVICATPGHTFWHHDLFDPKDRQVLSRRVERFRGLGRFSPLLFVRAVITTLELRRAEALLALLRGRF
;
A
#
# COMPACT_ATOMS: atom_id res chain seq x y z
N ILE A 1 -17.42 14.32 -1.00
CA ILE A 1 -17.36 12.83 -0.94
C ILE A 1 -18.48 12.33 -1.83
N VAL A 2 -18.15 11.92 -3.06
CA VAL A 2 -19.14 11.35 -3.98
C VAL A 2 -19.26 9.88 -3.61
N ALA A 3 -20.33 9.50 -2.93
CA ALA A 3 -20.71 8.11 -2.74
C ALA A 3 -21.24 7.59 -4.07
N MET A 4 -20.34 7.03 -4.89
CA MET A 4 -20.74 6.34 -6.10
C MET A 4 -21.38 5.02 -5.67
N ARG A 5 -22.72 4.92 -5.77
CA ARG A 5 -23.41 3.62 -5.74
C ARG A 5 -22.92 2.86 -6.97
N LEU A 6 -21.95 1.96 -6.75
CA LEU A 6 -21.54 1.01 -7.77
C LEU A 6 -22.73 0.07 -7.98
N ALA A 7 -23.32 0.12 -9.17
CA ALA A 7 -24.47 -0.70 -9.59
C ALA A 7 -24.18 -2.21 -9.42
N ASP A 8 -25.25 -3.00 -9.32
CA ASP A 8 -25.35 -4.37 -8.79
C ASP A 8 -24.52 -5.51 -9.45
N GLY A 9 -23.36 -5.20 -10.06
CA GLY A 9 -22.48 -6.16 -10.75
C GLY A 9 -21.09 -6.39 -10.12
N VAL A 10 -20.86 -5.95 -8.88
CA VAL A 10 -19.51 -5.82 -8.26
C VAL A 10 -19.00 -7.12 -7.60
N GLY A 11 -19.65 -8.26 -7.79
CA GLY A 11 -19.31 -9.51 -7.08
C GLY A 11 -17.84 -9.96 -7.17
N ASN A 12 -17.08 -9.47 -8.18
CA ASN A 12 -15.68 -9.82 -8.43
C ASN A 12 -14.70 -8.63 -8.47
N LEU A 13 -15.08 -7.42 -8.05
CA LEU A 13 -14.15 -6.28 -8.06
C LEU A 13 -13.13 -6.39 -6.93
N HIS A 14 -11.84 -6.32 -7.27
CA HIS A 14 -10.77 -6.29 -6.28
C HIS A 14 -10.17 -4.89 -6.13
N LEU A 15 -10.36 -4.29 -4.96
CA LEU A 15 -9.72 -3.02 -4.60
C LEU A 15 -8.27 -3.24 -4.18
N VAL A 16 -7.39 -2.40 -4.72
CA VAL A 16 -5.95 -2.45 -4.45
C VAL A 16 -5.48 -1.07 -4.01
N SER A 17 -5.05 -0.95 -2.76
CA SER A 17 -4.42 0.29 -2.28
C SER A 17 -2.97 0.35 -2.76
N LEU A 18 -2.59 1.49 -3.34
CA LEU A 18 -1.21 1.86 -3.65
C LEU A 18 -0.62 2.80 -2.60
N GLY A 19 -1.24 2.84 -1.42
CA GLY A 19 -0.76 3.58 -0.25
C GLY A 19 -0.97 5.09 -0.32
N GLY A 20 0.01 5.80 0.22
CA GLY A 20 -0.05 7.22 0.57
C GLY A 20 -0.19 7.39 2.09
N TRP A 21 -1.09 6.61 2.68
CA TRP A 21 -1.26 6.36 4.12
C TRP A 21 -2.28 5.22 4.29
N CYS A 22 -2.65 4.89 5.54
CA CYS A 22 -3.55 3.76 5.84
C CYS A 22 -5.05 4.00 5.53
N GLY A 23 -5.44 5.24 5.23
CA GLY A 23 -6.83 5.64 5.00
C GLY A 23 -7.59 4.80 3.96
N PRO A 24 -7.05 4.59 2.75
CA PRO A 24 -7.73 3.76 1.73
C PRO A 24 -8.05 2.35 2.24
N LYS A 25 -7.10 1.70 2.94
CA LYS A 25 -7.34 0.37 3.49
C LYS A 25 -8.41 0.38 4.59
N LEU A 26 -8.42 1.41 5.44
CA LEU A 26 -9.47 1.57 6.44
C LEU A 26 -10.85 1.82 5.80
N ALA A 27 -10.91 2.58 4.70
CA ALA A 27 -12.13 2.79 3.94
C ALA A 27 -12.65 1.48 3.31
N PHE A 28 -11.76 0.66 2.76
CA PHE A 28 -12.14 -0.66 2.22
C PHE A 28 -12.74 -1.56 3.30
N ARG A 29 -12.15 -1.55 4.51
CA ARG A 29 -12.66 -2.30 5.67
C ARG A 29 -14.07 -1.89 6.10
N GLN A 30 -14.41 -0.60 6.00
CA GLN A 30 -15.76 -0.13 6.30
C GLN A 30 -16.79 -0.62 5.28
N LEU A 31 -16.35 -0.87 4.04
CA LEU A 31 -17.13 -1.46 2.98
C LEU A 31 -16.81 -2.95 2.90
N SER A 32 -17.12 -3.72 3.95
CA SER A 32 -16.67 -5.09 4.21
C SER A 32 -16.61 -6.05 3.00
N TYR A 33 -17.52 -5.92 2.03
CA TYR A 33 -17.53 -6.71 0.79
C TYR A 33 -16.41 -6.35 -0.21
N LEU A 34 -15.67 -5.27 0.03
CA LEU A 34 -14.51 -4.79 -0.72
C LEU A 34 -13.20 -4.95 0.05
N ASP A 35 -13.24 -5.45 1.29
CA ASP A 35 -12.03 -5.66 2.09
C ASP A 35 -11.29 -6.91 1.61
N GLY A 36 -10.13 -6.69 1.00
CA GLY A 36 -9.24 -7.76 0.57
C GLY A 36 -8.16 -8.13 1.60
N PRO A 37 -7.34 -9.14 1.28
CA PRO A 37 -6.07 -9.36 1.97
C PRO A 37 -5.22 -8.08 2.03
N SER A 38 -4.46 -7.88 3.11
CA SER A 38 -3.54 -6.73 3.16
C SER A 38 -2.45 -6.81 2.10
N LEU A 39 -2.12 -5.67 1.51
CA LEU A 39 -1.14 -5.48 0.44
C LEU A 39 0.04 -4.60 0.90
N PRO A 40 1.15 -4.53 0.12
CA PRO A 40 2.42 -3.96 0.60
C PRO A 40 2.32 -2.53 1.14
N TRP A 41 1.48 -1.70 0.51
CA TRP A 41 1.38 -0.26 0.85
C TRP A 41 0.19 0.12 1.73
N ASP A 42 -0.63 -0.85 2.18
CA ASP A 42 -1.84 -0.59 2.96
C ASP A 42 -1.58 0.15 4.28
N TRP A 43 -0.39 -0.04 4.86
CA TRP A 43 -0.07 0.34 6.24
C TRP A 43 1.23 1.15 6.31
N GLY A 44 1.51 1.94 5.28
CA GLY A 44 2.68 2.80 5.25
C GLY A 44 2.40 4.09 4.50
N ARG A 45 3.37 5.02 4.54
CA ARG A 45 3.34 6.19 3.67
C ARG A 45 4.35 5.99 2.57
N SER A 46 3.90 6.00 1.33
CA SER A 46 4.74 5.89 0.15
C SER A 46 4.52 7.11 -0.72
N THR A 47 5.57 7.63 -1.33
CA THR A 47 5.45 8.56 -2.45
C THR A 47 5.01 7.80 -3.70
N MET A 48 4.40 8.48 -4.67
CA MET A 48 4.03 7.85 -5.94
C MET A 48 5.29 7.40 -6.71
N ASP A 49 6.38 8.16 -6.64
CA ASP A 49 7.65 7.79 -7.27
C ASP A 49 8.23 6.49 -6.66
N HIS A 50 8.10 6.27 -5.35
CA HIS A 50 8.49 5.01 -4.74
C HIS A 50 7.60 3.83 -5.20
N VAL A 51 6.29 4.02 -5.33
CA VAL A 51 5.39 2.98 -5.86
C VAL A 51 5.80 2.62 -7.30
N ILE A 52 6.03 3.63 -8.14
CA ILE A 52 6.51 3.46 -9.51
C ILE A 52 7.84 2.70 -9.55
N LEU A 53 8.80 3.08 -8.69
CA LEU A 53 10.09 2.41 -8.58
C LEU A 53 9.91 0.92 -8.25
N MET A 54 9.13 0.60 -7.22
CA MET A 54 8.87 -0.79 -6.81
C MET A 54 8.16 -1.59 -7.90
N LEU A 55 7.26 -0.99 -8.67
CA LEU A 55 6.63 -1.69 -9.81
C LEU A 55 7.64 -1.99 -10.92
N ARG A 56 8.55 -1.05 -11.20
CA ARG A 56 9.60 -1.20 -12.23
C ARG A 56 10.69 -2.19 -11.83
N THR A 57 11.05 -2.24 -10.56
CA THR A 57 12.11 -3.11 -10.05
C THR A 57 11.58 -4.43 -9.49
N ASP A 58 10.30 -4.73 -9.71
CA ASP A 58 9.61 -5.88 -9.11
C ASP A 58 9.89 -6.02 -7.59
N PHE A 59 9.70 -4.93 -6.86
CA PHE A 59 9.90 -4.83 -5.41
C PHE A 59 11.33 -5.13 -4.94
N ALA A 60 12.33 -5.12 -5.83
CA ALA A 60 13.72 -5.19 -5.41
C ALA A 60 14.04 -4.05 -4.44
N GLY A 61 14.58 -4.40 -3.27
CA GLY A 61 14.89 -3.45 -2.20
C GLY A 61 13.71 -2.95 -1.37
N PHE A 62 12.48 -3.49 -1.56
CA PHE A 62 11.30 -3.01 -0.82
C PHE A 62 11.46 -3.09 0.70
N LEU A 63 12.17 -4.11 1.21
CA LEU A 63 12.40 -4.32 2.64
C LEU A 63 13.76 -3.79 3.13
N ASP A 64 14.48 -3.09 2.27
CA ASP A 64 15.82 -2.56 2.57
C ASP A 64 15.63 -1.15 3.16
N VAL A 65 15.55 -1.12 4.49
CA VAL A 65 15.37 0.11 5.25
C VAL A 65 16.71 0.74 5.58
N VAL A 66 16.78 2.07 5.48
CA VAL A 66 17.99 2.85 5.76
C VAL A 66 17.91 3.55 7.12
N GLY A 67 16.75 3.57 7.76
CA GLY A 67 16.54 4.25 9.02
C GLY A 67 15.50 3.59 9.91
N ARG A 68 15.73 3.71 11.22
CA ARG A 68 14.81 3.35 12.30
C ARG A 68 14.60 4.58 13.17
N LEU A 69 13.36 5.01 13.28
CA LEU A 69 12.98 6.13 14.14
C LEU A 69 12.19 5.58 15.31
N GLU A 70 12.74 5.72 16.51
CA GLU A 70 12.00 5.47 17.74
C GLU A 70 10.93 6.56 17.89
N THR A 71 9.71 6.14 18.19
CA THR A 71 8.58 7.04 18.37
C THR A 71 8.13 7.03 19.81
N ARG A 72 7.88 8.22 20.36
CA ARG A 72 7.25 8.38 21.68
C ARG A 72 5.79 7.89 21.73
N TRP A 73 5.25 7.44 20.60
CA TRP A 73 3.89 6.94 20.46
C TRP A 73 3.82 5.42 20.56
N ALA A 74 4.87 4.77 21.05
CA ALA A 74 4.78 3.38 21.53
C ALA A 74 3.54 3.25 22.43
N ALA A 75 2.69 2.26 22.16
CA ALA A 75 1.36 2.05 22.76
C ALA A 75 0.19 2.94 22.26
N HIS A 76 0.38 3.78 21.24
CA HIS A 76 -0.74 4.50 20.59
C HIS A 76 -1.48 3.59 19.59
N GLY A 77 -2.09 2.54 20.12
CA GLY A 77 -3.00 1.61 19.45
C GLY A 77 -2.57 1.17 18.05
N MET A 78 -3.53 1.23 17.11
CA MET A 78 -3.38 0.79 15.72
C MET A 78 -2.22 1.45 14.96
N CYS A 79 -1.74 2.63 15.35
CA CYS A 79 -0.83 3.44 14.52
C CYS A 79 0.66 3.18 14.76
N HIS A 80 1.04 2.67 15.94
CA HIS A 80 2.46 2.47 16.31
C HIS A 80 2.66 1.23 17.22
N PRO A 81 2.20 0.04 16.81
CA PRO A 81 2.21 -1.13 17.69
C PRO A 81 3.61 -1.52 18.19
N HIS A 82 4.66 -1.17 17.43
CA HIS A 82 6.06 -1.49 17.75
C HIS A 82 6.84 -0.29 18.31
N GLY A 83 6.23 0.89 18.40
CA GLY A 83 6.93 2.11 18.82
C GLY A 83 7.98 2.61 17.83
N VAL A 84 8.17 1.98 16.67
CA VAL A 84 9.18 2.35 15.67
C VAL A 84 8.57 2.65 14.31
N ILE A 85 9.25 3.52 13.56
CA ILE A 85 9.00 3.75 12.13
C ILE A 85 10.27 3.36 11.38
N CYS A 86 10.16 2.42 10.46
CA CYS A 86 11.26 2.13 9.53
C CYS A 86 11.12 2.97 8.27
N ALA A 87 12.24 3.48 7.75
CA ALA A 87 12.25 4.41 6.62
C ALA A 87 13.19 3.96 5.51
N THR A 88 12.80 4.28 4.28
CA THR A 88 13.57 4.16 3.05
C THR A 88 13.25 5.37 2.16
N PRO A 89 14.09 5.77 1.20
CA PRO A 89 13.76 6.89 0.32
C PRO A 89 12.38 6.74 -0.33
N GLY A 90 11.50 7.69 -0.02
CA GLY A 90 10.13 7.73 -0.55
C GLY A 90 9.14 6.76 0.09
N HIS A 91 9.50 5.99 1.14
CA HIS A 91 8.54 5.14 1.87
C HIS A 91 8.87 4.98 3.36
N THR A 92 7.82 4.90 4.19
CA THR A 92 7.92 4.65 5.63
C THR A 92 6.92 3.58 6.06
N PHE A 93 7.39 2.67 6.91
CA PHE A 93 6.64 1.59 7.53
C PHE A 93 6.25 2.01 8.95
N TRP A 94 4.96 2.22 9.18
CA TRP A 94 4.45 2.72 10.47
C TRP A 94 3.95 1.60 11.38
N HIS A 95 3.61 0.46 10.79
CA HIS A 95 2.97 -0.67 11.49
C HIS A 95 3.84 -1.93 11.52
N HIS A 96 5.10 -1.85 11.08
CA HIS A 96 6.00 -3.00 10.98
C HIS A 96 7.42 -2.56 11.37
N ASP A 97 8.09 -3.33 12.22
CA ASP A 97 9.52 -3.21 12.52
C ASP A 97 10.30 -4.09 11.55
N LEU A 98 10.98 -3.51 10.55
CA LEU A 98 11.73 -4.27 9.56
C LEU A 98 13.08 -4.80 10.06
N PHE A 99 13.40 -4.57 11.34
CA PHE A 99 14.45 -5.27 12.06
C PHE A 99 13.94 -6.56 12.71
N ASP A 100 12.62 -6.75 12.84
CA ASP A 100 12.02 -8.03 13.22
C ASP A 100 11.83 -8.92 11.97
N PRO A 101 12.46 -10.11 11.91
CA PRO A 101 12.28 -11.06 10.81
C PRO A 101 10.82 -11.45 10.55
N LYS A 102 9.96 -11.45 11.58
CA LYS A 102 8.53 -11.78 11.45
C LYS A 102 7.80 -10.75 10.59
N ASP A 103 8.06 -9.48 10.83
CA ASP A 103 7.45 -8.38 10.07
C ASP A 103 7.98 -8.31 8.64
N ARG A 104 9.27 -8.59 8.44
CA ARG A 104 9.83 -8.80 7.08
C ARG A 104 9.07 -9.90 6.36
N GLN A 105 8.85 -11.05 7.01
CA GLN A 105 8.12 -12.18 6.41
C GLN A 105 6.66 -11.83 6.11
N VAL A 106 5.98 -11.08 7.00
CA VAL A 106 4.61 -10.58 6.77
C VAL A 106 4.55 -9.73 5.50
N LEU A 107 5.48 -8.78 5.34
CA LEU A 107 5.51 -7.91 4.16
C LEU A 107 5.92 -8.66 2.90
N SER A 108 6.86 -9.60 2.96
CA SER A 108 7.17 -10.47 1.81
C SER A 108 5.92 -11.19 1.30
N ARG A 109 5.10 -11.77 2.19
CA ARG A 109 3.82 -12.38 1.80
C ARG A 109 2.84 -11.38 1.19
N ARG A 110 2.88 -10.10 1.55
CA ARG A 110 2.07 -9.06 0.92
C ARG A 110 2.56 -8.74 -0.48
N VAL A 111 3.87 -8.71 -0.69
CA VAL A 111 4.46 -8.53 -2.02
C VAL A 111 4.06 -9.69 -2.93
N GLU A 112 4.16 -10.93 -2.46
CA GLU A 112 3.72 -12.11 -3.24
C GLU A 112 2.23 -12.03 -3.60
N ARG A 113 1.38 -11.63 -2.65
CA ARG A 113 -0.04 -11.41 -2.94
C ARG A 113 -0.26 -10.34 -3.99
N PHE A 114 0.50 -9.25 -3.95
CA PHE A 114 0.42 -8.19 -4.96
C PHE A 114 0.85 -8.69 -6.34
N ARG A 115 1.94 -9.46 -6.42
CA ARG A 115 2.39 -10.09 -7.68
C ARG A 115 1.30 -10.99 -8.29
N GLY A 116 0.55 -11.69 -7.45
CA GLY A 116 -0.54 -12.56 -7.88
C GLY A 116 -1.84 -11.85 -8.26
N LEU A 117 -1.92 -10.51 -8.27
CA LEU A 117 -3.19 -9.80 -8.51
C LEU A 117 -3.75 -9.98 -9.92
N GLY A 118 -2.91 -10.27 -10.92
CA GLY A 118 -3.35 -10.44 -12.32
C GLY A 118 -4.31 -11.60 -12.56
N ARG A 119 -4.48 -12.50 -11.57
CA ARG A 119 -5.48 -13.56 -11.62
C ARG A 119 -6.92 -13.08 -11.35
N PHE A 120 -7.07 -11.84 -10.89
CA PHE A 120 -8.35 -11.25 -10.57
C PHE A 120 -8.75 -10.23 -11.63
N SER A 121 -10.03 -10.15 -11.94
CA SER A 121 -10.58 -9.13 -12.83
C SER A 121 -12.05 -8.85 -12.49
N PRO A 122 -12.47 -7.57 -12.38
CA PRO A 122 -11.66 -6.36 -12.58
C PRO A 122 -10.82 -5.95 -11.36
N LEU A 123 -9.69 -5.27 -11.60
CA LEU A 123 -8.88 -4.61 -10.57
C LEU A 123 -9.17 -3.11 -10.54
N LEU A 124 -9.38 -2.53 -9.36
CA LEU A 124 -9.42 -1.08 -9.16
C LEU A 124 -8.33 -0.65 -8.20
N PHE A 125 -7.33 0.04 -8.75
CA PHE A 125 -6.23 0.61 -7.99
C PHE A 125 -6.61 1.98 -7.42
N VAL A 126 -6.41 2.15 -6.13
CA VAL A 126 -6.71 3.38 -5.40
C VAL A 126 -5.42 3.92 -4.79
N ARG A 127 -5.15 5.20 -5.04
CA ARG A 127 -3.97 5.89 -4.54
C ARG A 127 -4.38 7.15 -3.78
N ALA A 128 -4.03 7.23 -2.49
CA ALA A 128 -4.13 8.48 -1.75
C ALA A 128 -2.91 9.34 -2.06
N VAL A 129 -3.14 10.47 -2.72
CA VAL A 129 -2.08 11.39 -3.13
C VAL A 129 -1.61 12.21 -1.92
N ILE A 130 -0.30 12.30 -1.69
CA ILE A 130 0.27 13.03 -0.54
C ILE A 130 0.48 14.51 -0.87
N THR A 131 0.78 14.83 -2.13
CA THR A 131 0.98 16.21 -2.61
C THR A 131 0.39 16.38 -4.01
N THR A 132 -0.04 17.58 -4.38
CA THR A 132 -0.58 17.85 -5.73
C THR A 132 0.43 17.56 -6.85
N LEU A 133 1.74 17.62 -6.57
CA LEU A 133 2.80 17.29 -7.53
C LEU A 133 2.76 15.83 -7.96
N GLU A 134 2.35 14.91 -7.09
CA GLU A 134 2.23 13.49 -7.43
C GLU A 134 1.17 13.24 -8.53
N LEU A 135 0.21 14.15 -8.73
CA LEU A 135 -0.77 14.01 -9.83
C LEU A 135 -0.10 13.98 -11.21
N ARG A 136 1.07 14.63 -11.36
CA ARG A 136 1.86 14.59 -12.61
C ARG A 136 2.39 13.20 -12.93
N ARG A 137 2.39 12.28 -11.96
CA ARG A 137 2.87 10.91 -12.10
C ARG A 137 1.74 9.90 -12.33
N ALA A 138 0.48 10.34 -12.28
CA ALA A 138 -0.69 9.45 -12.37
C ALA A 138 -0.71 8.63 -13.67
N GLU A 139 -0.43 9.25 -14.82
CA GLU A 139 -0.37 8.57 -16.12
C GLU A 139 0.75 7.53 -16.18
N ALA A 140 1.94 7.86 -15.66
CA ALA A 140 3.06 6.93 -15.62
C ALA A 140 2.76 5.71 -14.73
N LEU A 141 2.08 5.93 -13.60
CA LEU A 141 1.62 4.85 -12.73
C LEU A 141 0.56 3.99 -13.43
N LEU A 142 -0.44 4.61 -14.06
CA LEU A 142 -1.50 3.90 -14.79
C LEU A 142 -0.94 3.04 -15.92
N ALA A 143 0.00 3.57 -16.70
CA ALA A 143 0.67 2.82 -17.77
C ALA A 143 1.41 1.59 -17.24
N LEU A 144 2.12 1.71 -16.12
CA LEU A 144 2.80 0.57 -15.48
C LEU A 144 1.83 -0.49 -14.96
N LEU A 145 0.71 -0.08 -14.37
CA LEU A 145 -0.30 -1.00 -13.86
C LEU A 145 -0.95 -1.79 -15.01
N ARG A 146 -1.33 -1.11 -16.10
CA ARG A 146 -1.89 -1.75 -17.31
C ARG A 146 -0.91 -2.67 -18.02
N GLY A 147 0.39 -2.35 -18.00
CA GLY A 147 1.42 -3.20 -18.58
C GLY A 147 1.68 -4.47 -17.76
N ARG A 148 1.23 -4.51 -16.50
CA ARG A 148 1.55 -5.57 -15.54
C ARG A 148 0.37 -6.47 -15.19
N PHE A 149 -0.85 -5.94 -15.21
CA PHE A 149 -2.08 -6.64 -14.83
C PHE A 149 -3.13 -6.46 -15.93
#